data_AF-A0A6N2AI97-F1
#
_entry.id   AF-A0A6N2AI97-F1
#
_cell.length_a   1.000
_cell.length_b   1.000
_cell.length_c   1.000
_cell.angle_alpha   90.00
_cell.angle_beta   90.00
_cell.angle_gamma   90.00
#
_symmetry.space_group_name_H-M   'P 1'
#
loop_
_entity.id
_entity.type
_entity.pdbx_description
1 polymer ?
#
loop_
_entity_poly.entity_id
_entity_poly.type
_entity_poly.pdbx_seq_one_letter_code
_entity_poly.pdbx_strand_id
1 'polypeptide(L)'
;VAGDKSMIKKRYFHLTEEILKKNPNICEYNSPSLNIRQEIMIVEVPKLGKEAAEKAIKEWGQSKSKITHLVFCTTSGVDVPGADFQLTKLLGLEPSVKRFMMYQQGCFGGGTALRLAKDLAENNKGARVLVVCSELANFLCLRSPHEMELDVLVGQSLFSDGHSNLLTFL
;
A
#
# COMPACT_ATOMS: atom_id res chain seq x y z
N VAL A 1 -26.60 -0.48 8.62
CA VAL A 1 -27.04 0.48 7.58
C VAL A 1 -25.94 1.46 7.13
N ALA A 2 -24.78 1.56 7.83
CA ALA A 2 -23.69 2.47 7.40
C ALA A 2 -23.12 2.16 6.00
N GLY A 3 -23.20 0.90 5.54
CA GLY A 3 -22.71 0.49 4.21
C GLY A 3 -23.64 0.82 3.04
N ASP A 4 -24.94 0.94 3.26
CA ASP A 4 -25.94 0.93 2.18
C ASP A 4 -25.93 2.22 1.33
N LYS A 5 -25.42 3.32 1.90
CA LYS A 5 -25.26 4.62 1.22
C LYS A 5 -23.83 4.88 0.74
N SER A 6 -22.91 3.91 0.88
CA SER A 6 -21.49 4.09 0.54
C SER A 6 -21.21 4.12 -0.96
N MET A 7 -22.17 3.71 -1.80
CA MET A 7 -21.99 3.47 -3.24
C MET A 7 -20.94 2.38 -3.57
N ILE A 8 -20.50 1.60 -2.58
CA ILE A 8 -19.52 0.51 -2.74
C ILE A 8 -20.24 -0.82 -2.92
N LYS A 9 -20.01 -1.50 -4.05
CA LYS A 9 -20.60 -2.83 -4.33
C LYS A 9 -19.84 -3.98 -3.68
N LYS A 10 -18.50 -3.92 -3.69
CA LYS A 10 -17.61 -4.96 -3.19
C LYS A 10 -16.32 -4.32 -2.69
N ARG A 11 -15.75 -4.91 -1.64
CA ARG A 11 -14.42 -4.60 -1.13
C ARG A 11 -13.58 -5.87 -1.08
N TYR A 12 -12.28 -5.70 -1.23
CA TYR A 12 -11.32 -6.76 -1.02
C TYR A 12 -10.68 -6.55 0.35
N PHE A 13 -10.30 -7.64 1.01
CA PHE A 13 -9.67 -7.61 2.33
C PHE A 13 -8.55 -8.64 2.36
N HIS A 14 -7.37 -8.24 2.81
CA HIS A 14 -6.33 -9.19 3.19
C HIS A 14 -6.63 -9.75 4.58
N LEU A 15 -7.28 -8.93 5.42
CA LEU A 15 -7.76 -9.37 6.71
C LEU A 15 -8.89 -10.40 6.55
N THR A 16 -8.70 -11.58 7.13
CA THR A 16 -9.69 -12.67 7.12
C THR A 16 -10.20 -12.96 8.53
N GLU A 17 -11.32 -13.68 8.63
CA GLU A 17 -11.85 -14.14 9.92
C GLU A 17 -10.83 -15.01 10.69
N GLU A 18 -10.01 -15.79 9.98
CA GLU A 18 -8.94 -16.59 10.58
C GLU A 18 -7.87 -15.70 11.23
N ILE A 19 -7.43 -14.64 10.55
CA ILE A 19 -6.45 -13.68 11.10
C ILE A 19 -7.03 -12.98 12.33
N LEU A 20 -8.32 -12.62 12.29
CA LEU A 20 -9.00 -11.97 13.41
C LEU A 20 -9.15 -12.88 14.63
N LYS A 21 -9.51 -14.15 14.42
CA LYS A 21 -9.62 -15.13 15.52
C LYS A 21 -8.28 -15.40 16.19
N LYS A 22 -7.18 -15.39 15.43
CA LYS A 22 -5.81 -15.52 15.98
C LYS A 22 -5.36 -14.27 16.73
N ASN A 23 -5.93 -13.11 16.42
CA ASN A 23 -5.49 -11.80 16.92
C ASN A 23 -6.67 -10.99 17.46
N PRO A 24 -7.31 -11.42 18.56
CA PRO A 24 -8.55 -10.81 19.06
C PRO A 24 -8.40 -9.33 19.41
N ASN A 25 -7.20 -8.90 19.85
CA ASN A 25 -6.89 -7.50 20.18
C ASN A 25 -7.12 -6.53 18.99
N ILE A 26 -7.09 -7.01 17.74
CA ILE A 26 -7.39 -6.20 16.56
C ILE A 26 -8.88 -5.81 16.53
N CYS A 27 -9.75 -6.69 17.03
CA CYS A 27 -11.19 -6.47 17.08
C CYS A 27 -11.63 -5.63 18.26
N GLU A 28 -10.82 -5.49 19.30
CA GLU A 28 -11.14 -4.70 20.49
C GLU A 28 -10.97 -3.20 20.21
N TYR A 29 -11.78 -2.36 20.87
CA TYR A 29 -11.83 -0.92 20.56
C TYR A 29 -10.52 -0.18 20.82
N ASN A 30 -9.86 -0.45 21.95
CA ASN A 30 -8.67 0.29 22.40
C ASN A 30 -7.59 -0.64 22.98
N SER A 31 -7.55 -1.87 22.49
CA SER A 31 -6.58 -2.87 22.93
C SER A 31 -5.25 -2.69 22.20
N PRO A 32 -4.11 -2.89 22.87
CA PRO A 32 -2.81 -2.84 22.24
C PRO A 32 -2.71 -3.85 21.08
N SER A 33 -2.74 -3.32 19.85
CA SER A 33 -2.73 -4.12 18.62
C SER A 33 -1.76 -3.60 17.56
N LEU A 34 -0.94 -2.59 17.88
CA LEU A 34 0.00 -1.99 16.93
C LEU A 34 1.03 -3.01 16.42
N ASN A 35 1.66 -3.79 17.32
CA ASN A 35 2.72 -4.73 16.96
C ASN A 35 2.23 -5.77 15.95
N ILE A 36 1.09 -6.41 16.23
CA ILE A 36 0.53 -7.42 15.33
C ILE A 36 0.10 -6.84 13.98
N ARG A 37 -0.47 -5.62 13.98
CA ARG A 37 -0.83 -4.93 12.73
C ARG A 37 0.43 -4.63 11.92
N GLN A 38 1.51 -4.15 12.56
CA GLN A 38 2.79 -3.89 11.91
C GLN A 38 3.40 -5.18 11.35
N GLU A 39 3.50 -6.25 12.14
CA GLU A 39 4.05 -7.54 11.71
C GLU A 39 3.38 -8.07 10.43
N ILE A 40 2.07 -7.89 10.31
CA ILE A 40 1.33 -8.29 9.10
C ILE A 40 1.59 -7.30 7.96
N MET A 41 1.45 -5.99 8.21
CA MET A 41 1.58 -4.97 7.16
C MET A 41 2.97 -4.93 6.53
N ILE A 42 4.06 -5.04 7.31
CA ILE A 42 5.43 -4.98 6.78
C ILE A 42 5.73 -6.11 5.78
N VAL A 43 5.06 -7.25 5.92
CA VAL A 43 5.22 -8.41 5.04
C VAL A 43 4.30 -8.32 3.83
N GLU A 44 3.05 -7.94 4.04
CA GLU A 44 2.01 -8.05 3.02
C GLU A 44 1.95 -6.84 2.08
N VAL A 45 2.31 -5.64 2.56
CA VAL A 45 2.33 -4.42 1.72
C VAL A 45 3.31 -4.55 0.53
N PRO A 46 4.57 -5.01 0.71
CA PRO A 46 5.48 -5.24 -0.41
C PRO A 46 5.02 -6.38 -1.34
N LYS A 47 4.39 -7.44 -0.81
CA LYS A 47 3.88 -8.56 -1.63
C LYS A 47 2.74 -8.10 -2.54
N LEU A 48 1.78 -7.35 -2.00
CA LEU A 48 0.70 -6.77 -2.79
C LEU A 48 1.25 -5.81 -3.86
N GLY A 49 2.23 -4.99 -3.48
CA GLY A 49 2.93 -4.11 -4.42
C GLY A 49 3.68 -4.87 -5.52
N LYS A 50 4.24 -6.05 -5.20
CA LYS A 50 4.91 -6.93 -6.16
C LYS A 50 3.93 -7.45 -7.21
N GLU A 51 2.77 -7.96 -6.79
CA GLU A 51 1.76 -8.49 -7.74
C GLU A 51 1.28 -7.43 -8.73
N ALA A 52 1.09 -6.20 -8.27
CA ALA A 52 0.77 -5.09 -9.14
C ALA A 52 1.95 -4.73 -10.05
N ALA A 53 3.15 -4.59 -9.49
CA ALA A 53 4.40 -4.32 -10.23
C ALA A 53 4.64 -5.31 -11.37
N GLU A 54 4.50 -6.60 -11.12
CA GLU A 54 4.66 -7.64 -12.13
C GLU A 54 3.67 -7.49 -13.28
N LYS A 55 2.42 -7.12 -12.99
CA LYS A 55 1.39 -6.89 -14.03
C LYS A 55 1.75 -5.71 -14.93
N ALA A 56 2.12 -4.54 -14.38
CA ALA A 56 2.45 -3.41 -15.26
C ALA A 56 3.82 -3.55 -15.92
N ILE A 57 4.80 -4.23 -15.30
CA ILE A 57 6.06 -4.56 -15.99
C ILE A 57 5.79 -5.49 -17.17
N LYS A 58 4.89 -6.47 -17.01
CA LYS A 58 4.46 -7.35 -18.10
C LYS A 58 3.74 -6.56 -19.21
N GLU A 59 2.87 -5.62 -18.85
CA GLU A 59 2.19 -4.74 -19.81
C GLU A 59 3.17 -3.82 -20.55
N TRP A 60 4.16 -3.27 -19.85
CA TRP A 60 5.22 -2.46 -20.45
C TRP A 60 6.08 -3.25 -21.45
N GLY A 61 6.27 -4.55 -21.21
CA GLY A 61 6.92 -5.46 -22.15
C GLY A 61 8.43 -5.30 -22.28
N GLN A 62 9.08 -4.53 -21.40
CA GLN A 62 10.54 -4.40 -21.36
C GLN A 62 11.15 -5.07 -20.13
N SER A 63 12.47 -5.27 -20.17
CA SER A 63 13.21 -5.82 -19.03
C SER A 63 13.11 -4.90 -17.81
N LYS A 64 12.81 -5.49 -16.65
CA LYS A 64 12.87 -4.83 -15.34
C LYS A 64 14.24 -4.21 -15.02
N SER A 65 15.32 -4.66 -15.66
CA SER A 65 16.66 -4.07 -15.52
C SER A 65 16.77 -2.64 -16.05
N LYS A 66 15.80 -2.21 -16.87
CA LYS A 66 15.72 -0.83 -17.37
C LYS A 66 15.05 0.13 -16.39
N ILE A 67 14.44 -0.38 -15.31
CA ILE A 67 13.87 0.46 -14.25
C ILE A 67 15.02 1.13 -13.51
N THR A 68 15.02 2.46 -13.45
CA THR A 68 16.10 3.24 -12.83
C THR A 68 15.69 3.84 -11.49
N HIS A 69 14.40 4.07 -11.30
CA HIS A 69 13.85 4.65 -10.07
C HIS A 69 12.63 3.87 -9.60
N LEU A 70 12.47 3.77 -8.28
CA LEU A 70 11.30 3.25 -7.60
C LEU A 70 10.74 4.31 -6.67
N VAL A 71 9.48 4.68 -6.85
CA VAL A 71 8.72 5.50 -5.91
C VAL A 71 7.68 4.59 -5.26
N PHE A 72 7.77 4.40 -3.95
CA PHE A 72 6.85 3.55 -3.20
C PHE A 72 6.06 4.42 -2.22
N CYS A 73 4.73 4.29 -2.24
CA CYS A 73 3.82 5.00 -1.35
C CYS A 73 2.97 4.02 -0.56
N THR A 74 2.92 4.18 0.76
CA THR A 74 1.99 3.46 1.62
C THR A 74 1.68 4.24 2.89
N THR A 75 0.45 4.09 3.37
CA THR A 75 0.01 4.52 4.69
C THR A 75 0.04 3.34 5.67
N SER A 76 0.25 2.13 5.15
CA SER A 76 0.12 0.86 5.85
C SER A 76 1.47 0.35 6.34
N GLY A 77 1.73 0.58 7.63
CA GLY A 77 2.95 0.15 8.30
C GLY A 77 4.19 0.98 7.97
N VAL A 78 5.22 0.86 8.81
CA VAL A 78 6.51 1.56 8.68
C VAL A 78 7.60 0.62 9.15
N ASP A 79 8.68 0.49 8.37
CA ASP A 79 9.82 -0.35 8.72
C ASP A 79 11.13 0.23 8.16
N VAL A 80 12.26 -0.23 8.70
CA VAL A 80 13.60 0.12 8.23
C VAL A 80 14.45 -1.16 8.20
N PRO A 81 14.85 -1.69 7.03
CA PRO A 81 14.64 -1.15 5.69
C PRO A 81 13.17 -1.12 5.21
N GLY A 82 12.80 -0.05 4.50
CA GLY A 82 11.42 0.21 4.10
C GLY A 82 10.84 -0.71 3.03
N ALA A 83 9.53 -0.55 2.76
CA ALA A 83 8.78 -1.35 1.81
C ALA A 83 9.31 -1.22 0.37
N ASP A 84 9.88 -0.06 0.03
CA ASP A 84 10.61 0.18 -1.21
C ASP A 84 11.80 -0.78 -1.37
N PHE A 85 12.59 -0.96 -0.32
CA PHE A 85 13.71 -1.90 -0.32
C PHE A 85 13.24 -3.34 -0.41
N GLN A 86 12.23 -3.72 0.38
CA GLN A 86 11.66 -5.07 0.31
C GLN A 86 11.12 -5.38 -1.09
N LEU A 87 10.44 -4.42 -1.71
CA LEU A 87 9.95 -4.58 -3.07
C LEU A 87 11.08 -4.76 -4.09
N THR A 88 12.17 -3.97 -3.99
CA THR A 88 13.33 -4.17 -4.91
C THR A 88 13.89 -5.58 -4.84
N LYS A 89 13.96 -6.17 -3.64
CA LYS A 89 14.37 -7.57 -3.45
C LYS A 89 13.38 -8.55 -4.07
N LEU A 90 12.08 -8.36 -3.78
CA LEU A 90 11.01 -9.24 -4.27
C LEU A 90 10.90 -9.27 -5.79
N LEU A 91 11.11 -8.13 -6.44
CA LEU A 91 11.11 -8.00 -7.90
C LEU A 91 12.46 -8.35 -8.53
N GLY A 92 13.54 -8.47 -7.74
CA GLY A 92 14.90 -8.62 -8.25
C GLY A 92 15.28 -7.47 -9.18
N LEU A 93 15.07 -6.24 -8.72
CA LEU A 93 15.53 -5.03 -9.41
C LEU A 93 17.03 -4.82 -9.20
N GLU A 94 17.64 -4.00 -10.06
CA GLU A 94 19.06 -3.66 -9.93
C GLU A 94 19.34 -2.98 -8.56
N PRO A 95 20.43 -3.35 -7.87
CA PRO A 95 20.79 -2.71 -6.60
C PRO A 95 21.03 -1.19 -6.71
N SER A 96 21.30 -0.70 -7.91
CA SER A 96 21.52 0.72 -8.23
C SER A 96 20.23 1.53 -8.40
N VAL A 97 19.05 0.89 -8.36
CA VAL A 97 17.76 1.59 -8.45
C VAL A 97 17.65 2.63 -7.34
N LYS A 98 17.37 3.87 -7.75
CA LYS A 98 17.16 4.98 -6.81
C LYS A 98 15.75 4.87 -6.23
N ARG A 99 15.66 4.73 -4.91
CA ARG A 99 14.39 4.50 -4.21
C ARG A 99 13.92 5.76 -3.50
N PHE A 100 12.62 6.00 -3.55
CA PHE A 100 11.92 7.06 -2.82
C PHE A 100 10.76 6.41 -2.07
N MET A 101 10.88 6.35 -0.75
CA MET A 101 9.86 5.81 0.13
C MET A 101 9.02 6.94 0.72
N MET A 102 7.71 6.87 0.54
CA MET A 102 6.74 7.82 1.09
C MET A 102 5.77 7.10 2.02
N TYR A 103 6.02 7.26 3.31
CA TYR A 103 5.14 6.75 4.36
C TYR A 103 4.07 7.77 4.74
N GLN A 104 2.89 7.26 5.11
CA GLN A 104 1.84 8.00 5.81
C GLN A 104 1.32 9.26 5.09
N GLN A 105 1.28 9.23 3.76
CA GLN A 105 0.72 10.32 2.95
C GLN A 105 -0.80 10.25 2.81
N GLY A 106 -1.44 9.14 3.19
CA GLY A 106 -2.88 8.96 3.06
C GLY A 106 -3.35 8.99 1.60
N CYS A 107 -4.62 9.37 1.41
CA CYS A 107 -5.30 9.26 0.11
C CYS A 107 -4.69 10.11 -1.01
N PHE A 108 -3.94 11.17 -0.70
CA PHE A 108 -3.27 12.01 -1.71
C PHE A 108 -1.88 11.47 -2.12
N GLY A 109 -1.40 10.42 -1.45
CA GLY A 109 -0.07 9.85 -1.66
C GLY A 109 0.18 9.44 -3.11
N GLY A 110 -0.84 8.94 -3.81
CA GLY A 110 -0.76 8.63 -5.24
C GLY A 110 -0.41 9.86 -6.08
N GLY A 111 -1.13 10.97 -5.92
CA GLY A 111 -0.86 12.21 -6.67
C GLY A 111 0.54 12.78 -6.39
N THR A 112 0.98 12.73 -5.12
CA THR A 112 2.34 13.11 -4.73
C THR A 112 3.39 12.22 -5.40
N ALA A 113 3.15 10.91 -5.46
CA ALA A 113 4.05 9.96 -6.11
C ALA A 113 4.18 10.22 -7.60
N LEU A 114 3.08 10.54 -8.28
CA LEU A 114 3.11 10.87 -9.71
C LEU A 114 3.85 12.17 -9.98
N ARG A 115 3.64 13.19 -9.14
CA ARG A 115 4.36 14.47 -9.24
C ARG A 115 5.87 14.27 -9.13
N LEU A 116 6.32 13.48 -8.14
CA LEU A 116 7.73 13.15 -8.00
C LEU A 116 8.25 12.34 -9.20
N ALA A 117 7.47 11.36 -9.67
CA ALA A 117 7.87 10.52 -10.80
C ALA A 117 8.03 11.32 -12.10
N LYS A 118 7.17 12.32 -12.33
CA LYS A 118 7.30 13.26 -13.46
C LYS A 118 8.66 13.96 -13.42
N ASP A 119 9.01 14.59 -12.29
CA ASP A 119 10.28 15.31 -12.16
C ASP A 119 11.48 14.38 -12.33
N LEU A 120 11.40 13.15 -11.82
CA LEU A 120 12.46 12.14 -11.98
C LEU A 120 12.61 11.70 -13.43
N ALA A 121 11.52 11.44 -14.14
CA ALA A 121 11.53 11.00 -15.53
C ALA A 121 12.01 12.10 -16.48
N GLU A 122 11.53 13.34 -16.31
CA GLU A 122 11.86 14.46 -17.19
C GLU A 122 13.29 14.97 -17.03
N ASN A 123 13.83 14.95 -15.80
CA ASN A 123 15.17 15.45 -15.52
C ASN A 123 16.29 14.41 -15.73
N ASN A 124 15.97 13.15 -16.02
CA ASN A 124 16.96 12.09 -16.20
C ASN A 124 16.75 11.38 -17.54
N LYS A 125 17.61 11.67 -18.53
CA LYS A 125 17.51 11.07 -19.86
C LYS A 125 17.52 9.53 -19.79
N GLY A 126 16.48 8.91 -20.34
CA GLY A 126 16.32 7.45 -20.36
C GLY A 126 15.86 6.83 -19.04
N ALA A 127 15.47 7.64 -18.04
CA ALA A 127 14.93 7.11 -16.80
C ALA A 127 13.60 6.39 -17.01
N ARG A 128 13.36 5.38 -16.18
CA ARG A 128 12.11 4.64 -16.08
C ARG A 128 11.75 4.55 -14.61
N VAL A 129 10.59 5.09 -14.27
CA VAL A 129 10.15 5.25 -12.89
C VAL A 129 8.99 4.31 -12.62
N LEU A 130 9.21 3.36 -11.73
CA LEU A 130 8.16 2.47 -11.23
C LEU A 130 7.49 3.15 -10.02
N VAL A 131 6.19 3.43 -10.10
CA VAL A 131 5.44 4.06 -8.99
C VAL A 131 4.46 3.08 -8.38
N VAL A 132 4.75 2.58 -7.19
CA VAL A 132 3.91 1.60 -6.50
C VAL A 132 3.21 2.27 -5.33
N CYS A 133 1.88 2.35 -5.39
CA CYS A 133 1.06 2.59 -4.19
C CYS A 133 0.53 1.24 -3.72
N SER A 134 0.70 0.89 -2.44
CA SER A 134 0.21 -0.38 -1.88
C SER A 134 -0.39 -0.14 -0.50
N GLU A 135 -1.65 -0.49 -0.31
CA GLU A 135 -2.41 -0.16 0.90
C GLU A 135 -3.20 -1.35 1.45
N LEU A 136 -3.09 -1.53 2.76
CA LEU A 136 -3.86 -2.44 3.62
C LEU A 136 -4.60 -1.61 4.67
N ALA A 137 -5.37 -0.61 4.21
CA ALA A 137 -5.97 0.42 5.06
C ALA A 137 -6.92 -0.15 6.14
N ASN A 138 -7.48 -1.35 5.95
CA ASN A 138 -8.35 -1.96 6.96
C ASN A 138 -7.57 -2.37 8.22
N PHE A 139 -6.28 -2.70 8.10
CA PHE A 139 -5.43 -2.97 9.26
C PHE A 139 -5.20 -1.74 10.13
N LEU A 140 -5.44 -0.52 9.64
CA LEU A 140 -5.36 0.70 10.43
C LEU A 140 -6.71 1.06 11.06
N CYS A 141 -7.81 0.81 10.36
CA CYS A 141 -9.14 1.30 10.76
C CYS A 141 -10.03 0.27 11.45
N LEU A 142 -9.73 -1.03 11.34
CA LEU A 142 -10.56 -2.05 11.98
C LEU A 142 -10.33 -2.08 13.50
N ARG A 143 -11.40 -1.85 14.25
CA ARG A 143 -11.53 -1.92 15.72
C ARG A 143 -13.01 -2.08 16.06
N SER A 144 -13.35 -2.49 17.27
CA SER A 144 -14.77 -2.60 17.66
C SER A 144 -15.47 -1.25 17.47
N PRO A 145 -16.70 -1.22 16.95
CA PRO A 145 -17.48 0.01 16.88
C PRO A 145 -17.72 0.56 18.29
N HIS A 146 -17.76 1.89 18.40
CA HIS A 146 -18.02 2.60 19.65
C HIS A 146 -18.86 3.84 19.35
N GLU A 147 -19.87 4.10 20.17
CA GLU A 147 -20.88 5.14 19.89
C GLU A 147 -20.30 6.57 19.84
N MET A 148 -19.18 6.79 20.54
CA MET A 148 -18.48 8.08 20.56
C MET A 148 -17.55 8.33 19.35
N GLU A 149 -17.31 7.33 18.49
CA GLU A 149 -16.39 7.43 17.34
C GLU A 149 -17.11 7.05 16.03
N LEU A 150 -18.06 7.90 15.62
CA LEU A 150 -18.82 7.72 14.38
C LEU A 150 -17.95 7.85 13.12
N ASP A 151 -16.84 8.59 13.20
CA ASP A 151 -15.85 8.74 12.13
C ASP A 151 -15.14 7.40 11.83
N VAL A 152 -14.83 6.61 12.86
CA VAL A 152 -14.27 5.26 12.69
C VAL A 152 -15.27 4.33 12.01
N LEU A 153 -16.55 4.41 12.36
CA LEU A 153 -17.61 3.65 11.69
C LEU A 153 -17.73 3.99 10.20
N VAL A 154 -17.57 5.26 9.84
CA VAL A 154 -17.52 5.70 8.44
C VAL A 154 -16.25 5.19 7.76
N GLY A 155 -15.09 5.27 8.41
CA GLY A 155 -13.84 4.69 7.89
C GLY A 155 -13.98 3.20 7.60
N GLN A 156 -14.57 2.44 8.52
CA GLN A 156 -14.80 1.00 8.37
C GLN A 156 -15.81 0.64 7.28
N SER A 157 -16.71 1.55 6.88
CA SER A 157 -17.63 1.30 5.78
C SER A 157 -17.02 1.65 4.42
N LEU A 158 -16.04 2.56 4.38
CA LEU A 158 -15.41 3.06 3.15
C LEU A 158 -14.10 2.34 2.79
N PHE A 159 -13.20 2.14 3.76
CA PHE A 159 -11.88 1.57 3.48
C PHE A 159 -11.98 0.11 3.07
N SER A 160 -11.11 -0.29 2.13
CA SER A 160 -10.94 -1.66 1.66
C SER A 160 -9.45 -1.98 1.66
N ASP A 161 -9.08 -3.24 1.87
CA ASP A 161 -7.71 -3.64 1.53
C ASP A 161 -7.63 -3.90 0.03
N GLY A 162 -6.54 -3.48 -0.59
CA GLY A 162 -6.35 -3.76 -2.00
C GLY A 162 -7.00 -2.72 -2.88
N HIS A 163 -6.30 -1.59 -3.00
CA HIS A 163 -5.94 -1.10 -4.32
C HIS A 163 -4.43 -0.83 -4.31
N SER A 164 -3.65 -1.72 -4.94
CA SER A 164 -2.35 -1.29 -5.43
C SER A 164 -2.58 -0.70 -6.83
N ASN A 165 -2.67 0.63 -6.88
CA ASN A 165 -2.67 1.34 -8.15
C ASN A 165 -1.21 1.56 -8.53
N LEU A 166 -0.82 0.93 -9.62
CA LEU A 166 0.47 1.10 -10.25
C LEU A 166 0.29 2.04 -11.43
N LEU A 167 0.95 3.20 -11.37
CA LEU A 167 1.16 4.00 -12.57
C LEU A 167 2.61 3.82 -12.99
N THR A 168 2.82 3.19 -14.14
CA THR A 168 4.16 3.15 -14.74
C THR A 168 4.29 4.38 -15.63
N PHE A 169 5.24 5.27 -15.34
CA PHE A 169 5.63 6.32 -16.29
C PHE A 169 6.74 5.79 -17.19
N LEU A 170 6.46 5.79 -18.50
CA LEU A 170 7.33 5.34 -19.59
C LEU A 170 8.24 6.46 -20.08
#